data_AF-A0A522Z0X9-F1
#
_entry.id   AF-A0A522Z0X9-F1
#
_cell.length_a   1.000
_cell.length_b   1.000
_cell.length_c   1.000
_cell.angle_alpha   90.00
_cell.angle_beta   90.00
_cell.angle_gamma   90.00
#
_symmetry.space_group_name_H-M   'P 1'
#
loop_
_entity.id
_entity.type
_entity.pdbx_description
1 polymer ?
#
loop_
_entity_poly.entity_id
_entity_poly.type
_entity_poly.pdbx_seq_one_letter_code
_entity_poly.pdbx_strand_id
1 'polypeptide(L)' 'PKHISEIRSVWRTIWSEWVPDRIKKVCDAPFFELYPENFDPQTGEGGFEIWLPVEA' A
#
# COMPACT_ATOMS: atom_id res chain seq x y z
N PRO A 1 -10.24 -6.32 8.44
CA PRO A 1 -9.20 -6.08 7.41
C PRO A 1 -9.87 -5.54 6.14
N LYS A 2 -9.19 -4.76 5.30
CA LYS A 2 -9.76 -4.33 4.01
C LYS A 2 -9.71 -5.49 3.01
N HIS A 3 -10.66 -5.55 2.08
CA HIS A 3 -10.63 -6.49 0.95
C HIS A 3 -9.65 -6.02 -0.14
N ILE A 4 -9.02 -6.94 -0.87
CA ILE A 4 -7.98 -6.61 -1.87
C ILE A 4 -8.47 -5.72 -3.03
N SER A 5 -9.78 -5.71 -3.31
CA SER A 5 -10.37 -4.82 -4.32
C SER A 5 -10.10 -3.33 -4.06
N GLU A 6 -9.85 -2.95 -2.80
CA GLU A 6 -9.55 -1.57 -2.40
C GLU A 6 -8.13 -1.13 -2.79
N ILE A 7 -7.26 -2.01 -3.29
CA ILE A 7 -5.85 -1.66 -3.53
C ILE A 7 -5.64 -0.49 -4.47
N ARG A 8 -6.49 -0.36 -5.50
CA ARG A 8 -6.43 0.79 -6.42
C ARG A 8 -6.81 2.10 -5.74
N SER A 9 -7.79 2.09 -4.83
CA SER A 9 -8.20 3.30 -4.10
C SER A 9 -7.11 3.70 -3.10
N VAL A 10 -6.51 2.72 -2.41
CA VAL A 10 -5.38 2.93 -1.51
C VAL A 10 -4.16 3.52 -2.24
N TRP A 11 -3.76 2.94 -3.37
CA TRP A 11 -2.66 3.48 -4.19
C TRP A 11 -2.93 4.92 -4.64
N ARG A 12 -4.17 5.22 -5.06
CA ARG A 12 -4.55 6.59 -5.42
C ARG A 12 -4.35 7.54 -4.24
N THR A 13 -4.90 7.22 -3.07
CA THR A 13 -4.78 8.06 -1.87
C THR A 13 -3.31 8.27 -1.47
N ILE A 14 -2.47 7.25 -1.56
CA ILE A 14 -1.03 7.38 -1.29
C ILE A 14 -0.43 8.46 -2.20
N TRP A 15 -0.63 8.36 -3.52
CA TRP A 15 0.01 9.26 -4.48
C TRP A 15 -0.63 10.64 -4.60
N SER A 16 -1.95 10.75 -4.43
CA SER A 16 -2.65 12.02 -4.60
C SER A 16 -2.74 12.86 -3.33
N GLU A 17 -2.64 12.24 -2.16
CA GLU A 17 -2.83 12.93 -0.87
C GLU A 17 -1.61 12.76 0.04
N TRP A 18 -1.11 11.55 0.24
CA TRP A 18 -0.08 11.34 1.27
C TRP A 18 1.32 11.74 0.80
N VAL A 19 1.71 11.37 -0.41
CA VAL A 19 3.03 11.68 -0.94
C VAL A 19 3.27 13.19 -1.02
N PRO A 20 2.35 14.00 -1.58
CA PRO A 20 2.57 15.44 -1.65
C PRO A 20 2.63 16.13 -0.27
N ASP A 21 1.81 15.68 0.69
CA ASP A 21 1.59 16.42 1.93
C ASP A 21 2.41 15.90 3.13
N ARG A 22 2.78 14.62 3.13
CA ARG A 22 3.29 13.92 4.32
C ARG A 22 4.65 13.25 4.10
N ILE A 23 5.04 13.02 2.85
CA ILE A 23 6.29 12.31 2.53
C ILE A 23 7.32 13.31 2.03
N LYS A 24 8.43 13.44 2.77
CA LYS A 24 9.55 14.33 2.41
C LYS A 24 10.15 13.98 1.05
N LYS A 25 10.41 12.68 0.82
CA LYS A 25 10.91 12.16 -0.46
C LYS A 25 10.65 10.66 -0.57
N VAL A 26 10.11 10.23 -1.71
CA VAL A 26 10.06 8.82 -2.11
C VAL A 26 11.39 8.44 -2.75
N CYS A 27 11.97 7.31 -2.33
CA CYS A 27 13.24 6.82 -2.85
C CYS A 27 13.09 6.16 -4.22
N ASP A 28 14.14 6.23 -5.05
CA ASP A 28 14.26 5.43 -6.27
C ASP A 28 14.62 3.97 -5.91
N ALA A 29 13.63 3.26 -5.37
CA ALA A 29 13.71 1.89 -4.95
C ALA A 29 12.34 1.21 -5.11
N PRO A 30 12.28 -0.14 -5.21
CA PRO A 30 11.02 -0.85 -5.36
C PRO A 30 10.08 -0.65 -4.17
N PHE A 31 8.79 -0.48 -4.46
CA PHE A 31 7.71 -0.69 -3.50
C PHE A 31 7.21 -2.13 -3.57
N PHE A 32 6.52 -2.58 -2.53
CA PHE A 32 5.89 -3.90 -2.53
C PHE A 32 4.59 -3.93 -1.73
N GLU A 33 3.74 -4.89 -2.11
CA GLU A 33 2.50 -5.22 -1.42
C GLU A 33 2.78 -6.43 -0.53
N LEU A 34 2.55 -6.29 0.78
CA LEU A 34 2.70 -7.39 1.73
C LEU A 34 1.34 -7.96 2.08
N TYR A 35 1.16 -9.25 1.84
CA TYR A 35 -0.04 -9.99 2.19
C TYR A 35 0.24 -10.77 3.49
N PRO A 36 -0.48 -10.49 4.59
CA PRO A 36 -0.27 -11.16 5.86
C PRO A 36 -0.66 -12.65 5.80
N GLU A 37 -0.21 -13.45 6.76
CA GLU A 37 -0.45 -14.91 6.78
C GLU A 37 -1.92 -15.31 6.75
N ASN A 38 -2.81 -14.45 7.24
CA ASN A 38 -4.26 -14.66 7.25
C ASN A 38 -4.96 -14.17 5.97
N PHE A 39 -4.23 -13.73 4.94
CA PHE A 39 -4.80 -13.38 3.65
C PHE A 39 -5.29 -14.63 2.91
N ASP A 40 -6.54 -14.60 2.46
CA ASP A 40 -7.14 -15.65 1.66
C ASP A 40 -7.22 -15.20 0.19
N PRO A 41 -6.39 -15.75 -0.72
CA PRO A 41 -6.38 -15.35 -2.13
C PRO A 41 -7.62 -15.81 -2.90
N GLN A 42 -8.41 -16.76 -2.39
CA GLN A 42 -9.63 -17.22 -3.06
C GLN A 42 -10.77 -16.21 -2.85
N THR A 43 -10.85 -15.63 -1.66
CA THR A 43 -11.90 -14.68 -1.30
C THR A 43 -11.46 -13.23 -1.37
N GLY A 44 -10.16 -12.94 -1.35
CA GLY A 44 -9.60 -11.58 -1.33
C GLY A 44 -9.65 -10.91 0.04
N GLU A 45 -10.01 -11.67 1.09
CA GLU A 45 -10.12 -11.21 2.47
C GLU A 45 -8.79 -11.33 3.23
N GLY A 46 -8.66 -10.62 4.35
CA GLY A 46 -7.49 -10.68 5.23
C GLY A 46 -6.55 -9.48 5.16
N GLY A 47 -6.73 -8.58 4.18
CA GLY A 47 -6.00 -7.31 4.11
C GLY A 47 -4.66 -7.39 3.36
N PHE A 48 -4.01 -6.23 3.29
CA PHE A 48 -2.69 -6.06 2.68
C PHE A 48 -2.03 -4.80 3.27
N GLU A 49 -0.72 -4.69 3.12
CA GLU A 49 0.07 -3.50 3.43
C GLU A 49 0.78 -3.00 2.17
N ILE A 50 0.99 -1.69 2.08
CA ILE A 50 1.81 -1.07 1.04
C ILE A 50 3.09 -0.55 1.68
N TRP A 51 4.22 -1.08 1.25
CA TRP A 51 5.53 -0.66 1.72
C TRP A 51 6.16 0.26 0.67
N LEU A 52 6.23 1.54 1.01
CA LEU A 52 6.79 2.59 0.16
C LEU A 52 8.15 3.05 0.73
N PRO A 53 9.25 2.96 -0.04
CA PRO A 53 10.54 3.42 0.44
C PRO A 53 10.59 4.95 0.46
N VAL A 54 10.90 5.51 1.63
CA VAL A 54 10.98 6.96 1.87
C VAL A 54 12.33 7.33 2.47
N GLU A 55 12.75 8.57 2.25
CA GLU A 55 13.93 9.13 2.93
C GLU A 55 13.67 9.28 4.43
N ALA A 56 14.71 9.06 5.24
CA ALA A 56 14.67 9.28 6.69
C ALA A 56 14.59 10.76 7.08
#